data_AF-A0A6G3TIJ4-F1
#
_entry.id   AF-A0A6G3TIJ4-F1
#
_cell.length_a   1.000
_cell.length_b   1.000
_cell.length_c   1.000
_cell.angle_alpha   90.00
_cell.angle_beta   90.00
_cell.angle_gamma   90.00
#
_symmetry.space_group_name_H-M   'P 1'
#
loop_
_entity.id
_entity.type
_entity.pdbx_description
1 polymer ?
#
loop_
_entity_poly.entity_id
_entity_poly.type
_entity_poly.pdbx_seq_one_letter_code
_entity_poly.pdbx_strand_id
1 'polypeptide(L)'
;MTRPRPNWKGSPVWSGHPYPLGAAYDGQGTNFALFSEVAERVDLVLVDDDGNHSTVPLPDVDGFVWHCYLPGVGPGQRYGYRVHGPWAPAVGHRCNPAKLLLDPYTRAVDGLVDNHASLFERTRGKADPGDSAGHTMLGVVTDPFFDWGDDRPPRRPYSESVIYEAHVRGLSRTHPDVPEELRGTYAGLAHPAVVEHLTSLGVSAVELMPVHQFVHDGVLQDRGLSNYWGYNTIGFFAPHNGYAALGTRGQQVSEFKSMVKTLHEAGLEVILDVVYNHTAEGNEKGPTLSFRGIDNASYYRLVDGDWQHYYDTTGTGNSLLMRHPYVLQLIMDSLRYWVTE
;
A
#
# COMPACT_ATOMS: atom_id res chain seq x y z
N MET A 1 -25.82 -12.55 -4.26
CA MET A 1 -26.38 -11.25 -4.68
C MET A 1 -25.30 -10.52 -5.45
N THR A 2 -25.44 -10.40 -6.76
CA THR A 2 -24.54 -9.60 -7.61
C THR A 2 -24.70 -8.13 -7.20
N ARG A 3 -23.63 -7.52 -6.65
CA ARG A 3 -23.62 -6.07 -6.40
C ARG A 3 -23.91 -5.36 -7.74
N PRO A 4 -24.76 -4.34 -7.79
CA PRO A 4 -24.98 -3.58 -9.02
C PRO A 4 -23.64 -3.00 -9.50
N ARG A 5 -23.36 -3.13 -10.80
CA ARG A 5 -22.15 -2.60 -11.43
C ARG A 5 -22.09 -1.09 -11.18
N PRO A 6 -20.98 -0.52 -10.66
CA PRO A 6 -20.87 0.92 -10.52
C PRO A 6 -20.86 1.55 -11.93
N ASN A 7 -21.93 2.26 -12.29
CA ASN A 7 -21.96 3.04 -13.52
C ASN A 7 -21.40 4.44 -13.24
N TRP A 8 -20.07 4.54 -13.12
CA TRP A 8 -19.37 5.81 -12.92
C TRP A 8 -19.33 6.67 -14.19
N LYS A 9 -19.68 6.12 -15.37
CA LYS A 9 -19.74 6.84 -16.64
C LYS A 9 -20.83 7.91 -16.58
N GLY A 10 -20.42 9.15 -16.31
CA GLY A 10 -21.30 10.31 -16.21
C GLY A 10 -21.59 10.80 -14.78
N SER A 11 -20.92 10.26 -13.75
CA SER A 11 -21.00 10.86 -12.41
C SER A 11 -20.33 12.24 -12.41
N PRO A 12 -20.96 13.26 -11.79
CA PRO A 12 -20.36 14.59 -11.71
C PRO A 12 -19.07 14.52 -10.88
N VAL A 13 -18.02 15.17 -11.36
CA VAL A 13 -16.76 15.34 -10.62
C VAL A 13 -16.86 16.64 -9.84
N TRP A 14 -16.71 16.57 -8.52
CA TRP A 14 -16.67 17.74 -7.65
C TRP A 14 -15.24 18.02 -7.23
N SER A 15 -14.96 19.24 -6.74
CA SER A 15 -13.63 19.65 -6.34
C SER A 15 -13.04 18.79 -5.23
N GLY A 16 -13.84 18.38 -4.23
CA GLY A 16 -13.32 17.66 -3.07
C GLY A 16 -12.37 18.53 -2.23
N HIS A 17 -11.43 17.89 -1.56
CA HIS A 17 -10.51 18.53 -0.61
C HIS A 17 -9.09 17.94 -0.73
N PRO A 18 -8.04 18.74 -0.45
CA PRO A 18 -6.65 18.28 -0.46
C PRO A 18 -6.29 17.39 0.75
N TYR A 19 -7.19 17.23 1.72
CA TYR A 19 -6.96 16.42 2.91
C TYR A 19 -8.23 15.66 3.33
N PRO A 20 -8.13 14.43 3.86
CA PRO A 20 -6.89 13.62 3.98
C PRO A 20 -6.35 13.17 2.62
N LEU A 21 -5.04 12.89 2.57
CA LEU A 21 -4.40 12.27 1.41
C LEU A 21 -4.93 10.83 1.21
N GLY A 22 -4.93 10.39 -0.04
CA GLY A 22 -5.46 9.12 -0.50
C GLY A 22 -6.95 9.14 -0.85
N ALA A 23 -7.56 7.96 -0.89
CA ALA A 23 -9.01 7.79 -1.07
C ALA A 23 -9.75 7.71 0.27
N ALA A 24 -10.58 8.71 0.57
CA ALA A 24 -11.38 8.80 1.79
C ALA A 24 -12.89 8.75 1.49
N TYR A 25 -13.52 7.65 1.89
CA TYR A 25 -14.96 7.46 1.79
C TYR A 25 -15.69 8.08 2.98
N ASP A 26 -16.77 8.83 2.72
CA ASP A 26 -17.53 9.57 3.75
C ASP A 26 -18.97 9.05 3.96
N GLY A 27 -19.34 7.96 3.30
CA GLY A 27 -20.71 7.42 3.33
C GLY A 27 -21.58 7.81 2.12
N GLN A 28 -21.19 8.83 1.36
CA GLN A 28 -21.91 9.30 0.15
C GLN A 28 -21.06 9.20 -1.12
N GLY A 29 -19.74 9.30 -0.97
CA GLY A 29 -18.79 9.26 -2.07
C GLY A 29 -17.36 9.19 -1.55
N THR A 30 -16.41 9.33 -2.46
CA THR A 30 -14.98 9.24 -2.12
C THR A 30 -14.26 10.51 -2.54
N ASN A 31 -13.56 11.12 -1.58
CA ASN A 31 -12.56 12.15 -1.84
C ASN A 31 -11.24 11.48 -2.21
N PHE A 32 -10.64 11.88 -3.33
CA PHE A 32 -9.33 11.43 -3.77
C PHE A 32 -8.36 12.60 -3.69
N ALA A 33 -7.21 12.42 -3.04
CA ALA A 33 -6.18 13.44 -2.91
C ALA A 33 -4.78 12.84 -3.09
N LEU A 34 -4.00 13.38 -4.04
CA LEU A 34 -2.67 12.88 -4.41
C LEU A 34 -1.65 14.03 -4.42
N PHE A 35 -0.58 13.89 -3.65
CA PHE A 35 0.56 14.82 -3.71
C PHE A 35 1.42 14.58 -4.96
N SER A 36 1.71 15.65 -5.70
CA SER A 36 2.79 15.74 -6.70
C SER A 36 3.08 17.21 -7.01
N GLU A 37 4.33 17.65 -6.81
CA GLU A 37 4.79 19.01 -7.14
C GLU A 37 5.07 19.15 -8.62
N VAL A 38 5.53 18.07 -9.26
CA VAL A 38 6.00 18.08 -10.64
C VAL A 38 4.91 17.73 -11.66
N ALA A 39 3.76 17.21 -11.22
CA ALA A 39 2.67 16.85 -12.12
C ALA A 39 2.14 18.09 -12.86
N GLU A 40 1.84 17.90 -14.14
CA GLU A 40 1.13 18.85 -15.00
C GLU A 40 -0.35 18.47 -15.15
N ARG A 41 -0.67 17.19 -14.95
CA ARG A 41 -2.03 16.64 -14.88
C ARG A 41 -2.02 15.32 -14.12
N VAL A 42 -3.05 15.09 -13.32
CA VAL A 42 -3.32 13.80 -12.68
C VAL A 42 -4.65 13.23 -13.17
N ASP A 43 -4.59 12.00 -13.67
CA ASP A 43 -5.72 11.23 -14.14
C ASP A 43 -6.00 10.09 -13.13
N LEU A 44 -7.13 10.13 -12.43
CA LEU A 44 -7.64 9.03 -11.62
C LEU A 44 -8.25 7.97 -12.54
N VAL A 45 -7.83 6.72 -12.34
CA VAL A 45 -8.24 5.58 -13.16
C VAL A 45 -9.08 4.66 -12.28
N LEU A 46 -10.40 4.59 -12.49
CA LEU A 46 -11.27 3.63 -11.79
C LEU A 46 -11.38 2.35 -12.60
N VAL A 47 -11.27 1.18 -11.95
CA VAL A 47 -11.27 -0.13 -12.62
C VAL A 47 -12.46 -0.96 -12.17
N ASP A 48 -13.21 -1.51 -13.11
CA ASP A 48 -14.37 -2.38 -12.85
C ASP A 48 -14.01 -3.87 -12.75
N ASP A 49 -14.98 -4.71 -12.38
CA ASP A 49 -14.84 -6.18 -12.21
C ASP A 49 -14.42 -6.92 -13.46
N ASP A 50 -14.71 -6.38 -14.64
CA ASP A 50 -14.31 -6.92 -15.93
C ASP A 50 -12.91 -6.42 -16.35
N GLY A 51 -12.27 -5.56 -15.54
CA GLY A 51 -10.95 -4.97 -15.79
C GLY A 51 -10.96 -3.74 -16.70
N ASN A 52 -12.15 -3.24 -17.09
CA ASN A 52 -12.24 -2.01 -17.87
C ASN A 52 -11.97 -0.80 -16.97
N HIS A 53 -11.39 0.25 -17.55
CA HIS A 53 -11.08 1.46 -16.81
C HIS A 53 -11.79 2.73 -17.30
N SER A 54 -12.05 3.63 -16.36
CA SER A 54 -12.33 5.06 -16.59
C SER A 54 -11.05 5.85 -16.56
N THR A 55 -11.14 7.08 -17.05
CA THR A 55 -10.26 8.14 -16.58
C THR A 55 -11.09 9.33 -16.13
N VAL A 56 -10.72 9.88 -14.97
CA VAL A 56 -11.29 11.07 -14.36
C VAL A 56 -10.13 12.03 -14.06
N PRO A 57 -10.04 13.19 -14.72
CA PRO A 57 -9.01 14.16 -14.37
C PRO A 57 -9.29 14.74 -12.97
N LEU A 58 -8.24 14.94 -12.17
CA LEU A 58 -8.32 15.69 -10.93
C LEU A 58 -8.28 17.19 -11.28
N PRO A 59 -9.38 17.94 -11.08
CA PRO A 59 -9.51 19.30 -11.60
C PRO A 59 -8.80 20.36 -10.76
N ASP A 60 -8.64 20.13 -9.47
CA ASP A 60 -8.18 21.13 -8.50
C ASP A 60 -6.84 20.71 -7.87
N VAL A 61 -6.02 21.70 -7.56
CA VAL A 61 -4.72 21.53 -6.91
C VAL A 61 -4.51 22.61 -5.85
N ASP A 62 -4.37 22.19 -4.60
CA ASP A 62 -4.08 23.06 -3.45
C ASP A 62 -2.81 22.57 -2.77
N GLY A 63 -1.78 23.43 -2.71
CA GLY A 63 -0.50 23.08 -2.09
C GLY A 63 0.10 21.78 -2.66
N PHE A 64 0.19 21.67 -3.98
CA PHE A 64 0.71 20.48 -4.69
C PHE A 64 -0.09 19.18 -4.47
N VAL A 65 -1.26 19.26 -3.84
CA VAL A 65 -2.17 18.13 -3.70
C VAL A 65 -3.27 18.26 -4.74
N TRP A 66 -3.29 17.32 -5.67
CA TRP A 66 -4.34 17.18 -6.68
C TRP A 66 -5.52 16.47 -6.05
N HIS A 67 -6.74 16.96 -6.26
CA HIS A 67 -7.90 16.32 -5.65
C HIS A 67 -9.18 16.41 -6.47
N CYS A 68 -10.09 15.49 -6.18
CA CYS A 68 -11.48 15.49 -6.64
C CYS A 68 -12.36 14.75 -5.64
N TYR A 69 -13.67 14.96 -5.71
CA TYR A 69 -14.67 14.14 -5.03
C TYR A 69 -15.63 13.51 -6.02
N LEU A 70 -15.86 12.20 -5.85
CA LEU A 70 -16.76 11.41 -6.69
C LEU A 70 -17.94 10.89 -5.88
N PRO A 71 -19.13 11.49 -6.02
CA PRO A 71 -20.36 10.97 -5.44
C PRO A 71 -20.66 9.55 -5.93
N GLY A 72 -21.11 8.67 -5.03
CA GLY A 72 -21.51 7.29 -5.35
C GLY A 72 -20.35 6.32 -5.55
N VAL A 73 -19.09 6.77 -5.55
CA VAL A 73 -17.93 5.88 -5.46
C VAL A 73 -17.73 5.49 -4.01
N GLY A 74 -17.78 4.18 -3.72
CA GLY A 74 -17.71 3.65 -2.37
C GLY A 74 -16.80 2.43 -2.20
N PRO A 75 -16.81 1.81 -1.00
CA PRO A 75 -15.89 0.75 -0.63
C PRO A 75 -15.89 -0.45 -1.60
N GLY A 76 -14.70 -0.93 -1.92
CA GLY A 76 -14.43 -1.98 -2.89
C GLY A 76 -14.12 -1.48 -4.30
N GLN A 77 -14.32 -0.19 -4.60
CA GLN A 77 -13.90 0.40 -5.87
C GLN A 77 -12.37 0.34 -5.99
N ARG A 78 -11.89 -0.25 -7.09
CA ARG A 78 -10.47 -0.22 -7.45
C ARG A 78 -10.08 1.05 -8.17
N TYR A 79 -8.89 1.53 -7.92
CA TYR A 79 -8.35 2.68 -8.62
C TYR A 79 -6.82 2.68 -8.70
N GLY A 80 -6.30 3.57 -9.53
CA GLY A 80 -4.90 3.97 -9.58
C GLY A 80 -4.80 5.35 -10.23
N TYR A 81 -3.58 5.82 -10.46
CA TYR A 81 -3.32 7.12 -11.07
C TYR A 81 -2.46 7.00 -12.33
N ARG A 82 -2.66 7.93 -13.27
CA ARG A 82 -1.70 8.24 -14.32
C ARG A 82 -1.27 9.69 -14.14
N VAL A 83 0.03 9.90 -13.97
CA VAL A 83 0.60 11.21 -13.72
C VAL A 83 1.33 11.69 -14.97
N HIS A 84 0.92 12.85 -15.46
CA HIS A 84 1.53 13.56 -16.57
C HIS A 84 2.47 14.62 -16.01
N GLY A 85 3.61 14.79 -16.66
CA GLY A 85 4.62 15.73 -16.25
C GLY A 85 5.92 15.48 -17.00
N PRO A 86 7.03 16.10 -16.58
CA PRO A 86 8.30 15.99 -17.28
C PRO A 86 8.88 14.58 -17.20
N TRP A 87 9.22 14.04 -18.37
CA TRP A 87 10.16 12.95 -18.51
C TRP A 87 11.56 13.53 -18.78
N ALA A 88 12.32 13.77 -17.72
CA ALA A 88 13.68 14.29 -17.80
C ALA A 88 14.60 13.57 -16.80
N PRO A 89 14.95 12.28 -17.05
CA PRO A 89 15.71 11.48 -16.09
C PRO A 89 17.06 12.09 -15.70
N ALA A 90 17.70 12.84 -16.59
CA ALA A 90 18.97 13.52 -16.32
C ALA A 90 18.88 14.52 -15.14
N VAL A 91 17.68 15.04 -14.85
CA VAL A 91 17.40 15.91 -13.70
C VAL A 91 16.44 15.25 -12.70
N GLY A 92 16.27 13.92 -12.77
CA GLY A 92 15.50 13.15 -11.80
C GLY A 92 13.99 13.08 -12.05
N HIS A 93 13.43 13.74 -13.05
CA HIS A 93 11.99 13.65 -13.34
C HIS A 93 11.65 12.44 -14.21
N ARG A 94 10.66 11.65 -13.79
CA ARG A 94 10.32 10.34 -14.37
C ARG A 94 8.80 10.13 -14.55
N CYS A 95 8.04 11.20 -14.75
CA CYS A 95 6.60 11.08 -15.02
C CYS A 95 6.37 10.32 -16.33
N ASN A 96 5.57 9.25 -16.27
CA ASN A 96 5.17 8.49 -17.45
C ASN A 96 3.71 8.06 -17.32
N PRO A 97 2.77 8.71 -18.03
CA PRO A 97 1.35 8.39 -17.93
C PRO A 97 0.98 7.03 -18.55
N ALA A 98 1.89 6.35 -19.27
CA ALA A 98 1.67 4.96 -19.69
C ALA A 98 1.67 4.00 -18.48
N LYS A 99 2.26 4.40 -17.35
CA LYS A 99 2.28 3.59 -16.12
C LYS A 99 1.04 3.90 -15.29
N LEU A 100 0.30 2.86 -14.93
CA LEU A 100 -0.74 2.91 -13.91
C LEU A 100 -0.08 2.79 -12.53
N LEU A 101 -0.28 3.80 -11.70
CA LEU A 101 0.44 4.00 -10.43
C LEU A 101 -0.47 3.72 -9.24
N LEU A 102 0.08 3.03 -8.25
CA LEU A 102 -0.55 2.81 -6.96
C LEU A 102 -0.54 4.11 -6.14
N ASP A 103 -1.66 4.42 -5.50
CA ASP A 103 -1.75 5.51 -4.53
C ASP A 103 -0.85 5.25 -3.30
N PRO A 104 0.11 6.14 -2.98
CA PRO A 104 0.95 6.03 -1.78
C PRO A 104 0.18 5.91 -0.46
N TYR A 105 -1.05 6.43 -0.41
CA TYR A 105 -1.93 6.47 0.75
C TYR A 105 -3.05 5.42 0.71
N THR A 106 -3.04 4.49 -0.26
CA THR A 106 -4.08 3.45 -0.31
C THR A 106 -4.04 2.56 0.93
N ARG A 107 -5.21 2.34 1.54
CA ARG A 107 -5.38 1.51 2.74
C ARG A 107 -5.61 0.04 2.44
N ALA A 108 -5.90 -0.28 1.18
CA ALA A 108 -6.06 -1.65 0.70
C ALA A 108 -5.51 -1.76 -0.72
N VAL A 109 -4.99 -2.94 -1.05
CA VAL A 109 -4.38 -3.24 -2.35
C VAL A 109 -4.93 -4.54 -2.92
N ASP A 110 -5.32 -4.48 -4.19
CA ASP A 110 -5.73 -5.64 -4.97
C ASP A 110 -4.74 -5.96 -6.10
N GLY A 111 -4.59 -7.25 -6.38
CA GLY A 111 -3.69 -7.75 -7.41
C GLY A 111 -2.24 -7.88 -6.94
N LEU A 112 -1.39 -8.30 -7.88
CA LEU A 112 0.06 -8.48 -7.70
C LEU A 112 0.77 -7.96 -8.95
N VAL A 113 2.06 -7.68 -8.80
CA VAL A 113 2.95 -7.33 -9.92
C VAL A 113 3.50 -8.61 -10.56
N ASP A 114 3.54 -8.67 -11.89
CA ASP A 114 3.89 -9.87 -12.66
C ASP A 114 5.20 -9.76 -13.48
N ASN A 115 6.07 -8.82 -13.13
CA ASN A 115 7.34 -8.52 -13.81
C ASN A 115 7.22 -8.20 -15.32
N HIS A 116 6.03 -7.85 -15.81
CA HIS A 116 5.83 -7.52 -17.22
C HIS A 116 6.67 -6.32 -17.66
N ALA A 117 7.13 -6.34 -18.93
CA ALA A 117 8.05 -5.33 -19.46
C ALA A 117 7.49 -3.89 -19.40
N SER A 118 6.17 -3.72 -19.45
CA SER A 118 5.52 -2.41 -19.37
C SER A 118 5.62 -1.76 -17.99
N LEU A 119 6.08 -2.45 -16.95
CA LEU A 119 6.36 -1.87 -15.64
C LEU A 119 7.69 -1.11 -15.60
N PHE A 120 8.54 -1.29 -16.61
CA PHE A 120 9.90 -0.79 -16.62
C PHE A 120 10.10 0.30 -17.67
N GLU A 121 11.14 1.10 -17.47
CA GLU A 121 11.57 2.16 -18.37
C GLU A 121 12.76 1.68 -19.20
N ARG A 122 12.48 0.88 -20.24
CA ARG A 122 13.51 0.22 -21.07
C ARG A 122 13.81 0.97 -22.37
N THR A 123 12.95 1.91 -22.75
CA THR A 123 13.11 2.70 -23.96
C THR A 123 14.20 3.76 -23.77
N ARG A 124 15.20 3.79 -24.67
CA ARG A 124 16.31 4.76 -24.59
C ARG A 124 15.84 6.16 -24.99
N GLY A 125 16.21 7.15 -24.17
CA GLY A 125 16.07 8.58 -24.48
C GLY A 125 14.64 9.13 -24.41
N LYS A 126 13.65 8.32 -24.06
CA LYS A 126 12.25 8.74 -23.89
C LYS A 126 11.52 7.78 -22.94
N ALA A 127 10.37 8.21 -22.44
CA ALA A 127 9.49 7.39 -21.62
C ALA A 127 9.03 6.14 -22.41
N ASP A 128 8.96 5.00 -21.73
CA ASP A 128 8.50 3.76 -22.33
C ASP A 128 6.98 3.79 -22.58
N PRO A 129 6.51 3.50 -23.81
CA PRO A 129 5.10 3.67 -24.17
C PRO A 129 4.21 2.51 -23.71
N GLY A 130 4.76 1.43 -23.14
CA GLY A 130 4.00 0.26 -22.75
C GLY A 130 3.04 0.57 -21.60
N ASP A 131 1.75 0.27 -21.80
CA ASP A 131 0.73 0.39 -20.76
C ASP A 131 0.91 -0.69 -19.69
N SER A 132 0.97 -0.28 -18.42
CA SER A 132 1.10 -1.20 -17.28
C SER A 132 -0.24 -1.62 -16.66
N ALA A 133 -1.37 -1.10 -17.14
CA ALA A 133 -2.68 -1.56 -16.70
C ALA A 133 -2.83 -3.07 -16.89
N GLY A 134 -3.28 -3.78 -15.84
CA GLY A 134 -3.40 -5.24 -15.81
C GLY A 134 -2.14 -5.99 -15.37
N HIS A 135 -0.99 -5.32 -15.26
CA HIS A 135 0.30 -5.89 -14.84
C HIS A 135 0.79 -5.36 -13.48
N THR A 136 -0.01 -4.51 -12.84
CA THR A 136 0.31 -3.84 -11.58
C THR A 136 -0.83 -3.99 -10.57
N MET A 137 -0.59 -3.51 -9.36
CA MET A 137 -1.56 -3.49 -8.28
C MET A 137 -2.49 -2.28 -8.36
N LEU A 138 -3.67 -2.39 -7.75
CA LEU A 138 -4.67 -1.32 -7.67
C LEU A 138 -4.94 -0.98 -6.22
N GLY A 139 -5.09 0.31 -5.93
CA GLY A 139 -5.65 0.77 -4.67
C GLY A 139 -7.12 0.39 -4.59
N VAL A 140 -7.65 0.24 -3.37
CA VAL A 140 -9.06 -0.05 -3.14
C VAL A 140 -9.61 0.95 -2.14
N VAL A 141 -10.74 1.58 -2.49
CA VAL A 141 -11.50 2.42 -1.55
C VAL A 141 -11.98 1.54 -0.41
N THR A 142 -11.66 1.91 0.83
CA THR A 142 -12.04 1.15 2.03
C THR A 142 -13.15 1.85 2.80
N ASP A 143 -13.95 1.07 3.51
CA ASP A 143 -14.80 1.60 4.58
C ASP A 143 -13.92 1.86 5.81
N PRO A 144 -13.87 3.09 6.37
CA PRO A 144 -13.12 3.35 7.59
C PRO A 144 -13.73 2.67 8.82
N PHE A 145 -15.02 2.33 8.80
CA PHE A 145 -15.72 1.80 9.96
C PHE A 145 -15.26 0.37 10.33
N PHE A 146 -14.95 0.17 11.61
CA PHE A 146 -14.73 -1.14 12.22
C PHE A 146 -15.21 -1.10 13.68
N ASP A 147 -15.93 -2.14 14.11
CA ASP A 147 -16.45 -2.23 15.47
C ASP A 147 -15.42 -2.84 16.43
N TRP A 148 -14.62 -1.97 17.04
CA TRP A 148 -13.65 -2.33 18.07
C TRP A 148 -14.29 -2.80 19.38
N GLY A 149 -15.59 -2.57 19.61
CA GLY A 149 -16.26 -2.92 20.87
C GLY A 149 -15.55 -2.30 22.09
N ASP A 150 -15.20 -3.13 23.07
CA ASP A 150 -14.52 -2.71 24.30
C ASP A 150 -12.98 -2.78 24.21
N ASP A 151 -12.42 -2.95 23.01
CA ASP A 151 -10.96 -3.06 22.81
C ASP A 151 -10.20 -1.88 23.41
N ARG A 152 -9.08 -2.20 24.07
CA ARG A 152 -8.14 -1.20 24.61
C ARG A 152 -6.73 -1.75 24.48
N PRO A 153 -5.75 -0.90 24.15
CA PRO A 153 -4.36 -1.32 24.10
C PRO A 153 -3.93 -1.89 25.47
N PRO A 154 -3.30 -3.08 25.54
CA PRO A 154 -2.90 -3.70 26.80
C PRO A 154 -1.96 -2.83 27.67
N ARG A 155 -1.08 -2.03 27.03
CA ARG A 155 -0.17 -1.07 27.68
C ARG A 155 0.66 -1.68 28.81
N ARG A 156 1.29 -2.82 28.54
CA ARG A 156 2.19 -3.45 29.51
C ARG A 156 3.44 -2.58 29.70
N PRO A 157 3.97 -2.44 30.92
CA PRO A 157 5.25 -1.77 31.13
C PRO A 157 6.35 -2.49 30.34
N TYR A 158 7.21 -1.73 29.66
CA TYR A 158 8.28 -2.31 28.84
C TYR A 158 9.22 -3.25 29.62
N SER A 159 9.40 -3.02 30.93
CA SER A 159 10.18 -3.89 31.81
C SER A 159 9.58 -5.28 32.03
N GLU A 160 8.31 -5.46 31.72
CA GLU A 160 7.56 -6.72 31.84
C GLU A 160 7.33 -7.37 30.47
N SER A 161 7.82 -6.75 29.39
CA SER A 161 7.59 -7.21 28.03
C SER A 161 8.48 -8.41 27.68
N VAL A 162 7.86 -9.44 27.13
CA VAL A 162 8.51 -10.59 26.47
C VAL A 162 7.99 -10.62 25.04
N ILE A 163 8.86 -10.22 24.10
CA ILE A 163 8.54 -10.08 22.68
C ILE A 163 8.73 -11.41 21.96
N TYR A 164 7.75 -11.78 21.14
CA TYR A 164 7.79 -12.94 20.26
C TYR A 164 7.76 -12.48 18.80
N GLU A 165 8.91 -12.52 18.13
CA GLU A 165 9.00 -12.24 16.69
C GLU A 165 8.33 -13.36 15.89
N ALA A 166 7.38 -13.01 15.03
CA ALA A 166 6.60 -13.96 14.25
C ALA A 166 6.40 -13.50 12.82
N HIS A 167 6.46 -14.47 11.90
CA HIS A 167 6.01 -14.29 10.53
C HIS A 167 4.54 -14.71 10.42
N VAL A 168 3.64 -13.80 9.97
CA VAL A 168 2.18 -14.06 9.84
C VAL A 168 1.90 -15.39 9.14
N ARG A 169 2.48 -15.58 7.94
CA ARG A 169 2.37 -16.84 7.21
C ARG A 169 2.97 -18.02 7.97
N GLY A 170 4.24 -17.95 8.35
CA GLY A 170 4.97 -19.08 8.94
C GLY A 170 4.36 -19.63 10.23
N LEU A 171 3.84 -18.74 11.10
CA LEU A 171 3.36 -19.11 12.43
C LEU A 171 2.23 -20.15 12.40
N SER A 172 1.32 -20.04 11.43
CA SER A 172 0.15 -20.93 11.34
C SER A 172 0.13 -21.81 10.09
N ARG A 173 1.11 -21.71 9.17
CA ARG A 173 1.06 -22.40 7.87
C ARG A 173 0.89 -23.92 7.96
N THR A 174 1.45 -24.53 9.00
CA THR A 174 1.43 -25.99 9.23
C THR A 174 0.75 -26.37 10.53
N HIS A 175 0.06 -25.43 11.19
CA HIS A 175 -0.58 -25.69 12.48
C HIS A 175 -1.78 -26.64 12.30
N PRO A 176 -1.80 -27.82 12.95
CA PRO A 176 -2.80 -28.85 12.68
C PRO A 176 -4.22 -28.40 13.03
N ASP A 177 -4.36 -27.66 14.13
CA ASP A 177 -5.68 -27.22 14.65
C ASP A 177 -6.20 -25.93 14.01
N VAL A 178 -5.45 -25.30 13.11
CA VAL A 178 -5.94 -24.17 12.32
C VAL A 178 -6.55 -24.72 11.02
N PRO A 179 -7.81 -24.37 10.66
CA PRO A 179 -8.42 -24.76 9.40
C PRO A 179 -7.54 -24.39 8.19
N GLU A 180 -7.46 -25.28 7.20
CA GLU A 180 -6.51 -25.17 6.09
C GLU A 180 -6.62 -23.83 5.35
N GLU A 181 -7.85 -23.33 5.18
CA GLU A 181 -8.18 -22.08 4.53
C GLU A 181 -7.71 -20.82 5.29
N LEU A 182 -7.43 -20.93 6.60
CA LEU A 182 -6.92 -19.85 7.43
C LEU A 182 -5.40 -19.94 7.66
N ARG A 183 -4.76 -21.05 7.29
CA ARG A 183 -3.34 -21.27 7.59
C ARG A 183 -2.43 -20.28 6.87
N GLY A 184 -1.71 -19.52 7.67
CA GLY A 184 -0.76 -18.50 7.24
C GLY A 184 -1.40 -17.18 6.82
N THR A 185 -2.56 -16.86 7.39
CA THR A 185 -3.27 -15.59 7.20
C THR A 185 -3.42 -14.82 8.53
N TYR A 186 -3.89 -13.58 8.47
CA TYR A 186 -4.23 -12.80 9.67
C TYR A 186 -5.30 -13.51 10.50
N ALA A 187 -6.36 -14.04 9.86
CA ALA A 187 -7.38 -14.84 10.54
C ALA A 187 -6.81 -16.13 11.17
N GLY A 188 -5.83 -16.78 10.52
CA GLY A 188 -5.15 -17.93 11.10
C GLY A 188 -4.30 -17.58 12.33
N LEU A 189 -3.66 -16.41 12.33
CA LEU A 189 -2.92 -15.92 13.49
C LEU A 189 -3.84 -15.62 14.68
N ALA A 190 -5.05 -15.10 14.39
CA ALA A 190 -6.09 -14.85 15.38
C ALA A 190 -6.84 -16.11 15.84
N HIS A 191 -6.55 -17.28 15.26
CA HIS A 191 -7.27 -18.51 15.59
C HIS A 191 -7.01 -18.93 17.05
N PRO A 192 -8.02 -19.42 17.80
CA PRO A 192 -7.86 -19.78 19.21
C PRO A 192 -6.67 -20.68 19.52
N ALA A 193 -6.35 -21.65 18.65
CA ALA A 193 -5.19 -22.53 18.83
C ALA A 193 -3.85 -21.77 18.83
N VAL A 194 -3.71 -20.74 17.99
CA VAL A 194 -2.49 -19.91 17.94
C VAL A 194 -2.43 -18.98 19.14
N VAL A 195 -3.56 -18.38 19.52
CA VAL A 195 -3.66 -17.52 20.70
C VAL A 195 -3.36 -18.31 22.00
N GLU A 196 -3.88 -19.53 22.13
CA GLU A 196 -3.57 -20.44 23.24
C GLU A 196 -2.08 -20.79 23.28
N HIS A 197 -1.48 -21.06 22.12
CA HIS A 197 -0.04 -21.29 22.05
C HIS A 197 0.77 -20.09 22.56
N LEU A 198 0.47 -18.88 22.08
CA LEU A 198 1.19 -17.66 22.47
C LEU A 198 1.00 -17.36 23.97
N THR A 199 -0.23 -17.45 24.46
CA THR A 199 -0.54 -17.17 25.87
C THR A 199 0.04 -18.23 26.82
N SER A 200 0.01 -19.52 26.45
CA SER A 200 0.62 -20.59 27.25
C SER A 200 2.15 -20.53 27.27
N LEU A 201 2.78 -20.04 26.21
CA LEU A 201 4.21 -19.75 26.18
C LEU A 201 4.59 -18.60 27.14
N GLY A 202 3.63 -17.74 27.49
CA GLY A 202 3.80 -16.64 28.44
C GLY A 202 4.38 -15.37 27.82
N VAL A 203 4.32 -15.22 26.49
CA VAL A 203 4.74 -13.99 25.82
C VAL A 203 3.74 -12.87 26.06
N SER A 204 4.20 -11.63 25.97
CA SER A 204 3.36 -10.46 26.25
C SER A 204 3.06 -9.62 25.00
N ALA A 205 3.91 -9.73 23.99
CA ALA A 205 3.81 -8.99 22.74
C ALA A 205 4.22 -9.88 21.57
N VAL A 206 3.54 -9.72 20.44
CA VAL A 206 3.91 -10.33 19.17
C VAL A 206 4.48 -9.24 18.27
N GLU A 207 5.72 -9.42 17.83
CA GLU A 207 6.35 -8.57 16.83
C GLU A 207 6.21 -9.22 15.46
N LEU A 208 5.40 -8.61 14.60
CA LEU A 208 5.14 -9.13 13.26
C LEU A 208 6.22 -8.65 12.30
N MET A 209 6.83 -9.60 11.59
CA MET A 209 7.58 -9.31 10.36
C MET A 209 6.72 -8.49 9.38
N PRO A 210 7.33 -7.76 8.42
CA PRO A 210 6.64 -6.75 7.61
C PRO A 210 5.25 -7.13 7.11
N VAL A 211 4.26 -6.35 7.55
CA VAL A 211 2.85 -6.48 7.13
C VAL A 211 2.40 -5.36 6.20
N HIS A 212 3.19 -4.32 5.97
CA HIS A 212 2.91 -3.36 4.91
C HIS A 212 2.87 -4.07 3.55
N GLN A 213 2.03 -3.62 2.62
CA GLN A 213 1.98 -4.19 1.28
C GLN A 213 3.36 -4.12 0.64
N PHE A 214 3.92 -5.29 0.33
CA PHE A 214 5.19 -5.44 -0.36
C PHE A 214 5.01 -6.10 -1.74
N VAL A 215 6.10 -6.10 -2.51
CA VAL A 215 6.17 -6.72 -3.84
C VAL A 215 7.21 -7.84 -3.85
N HIS A 216 6.92 -8.90 -4.60
CA HIS A 216 7.92 -9.92 -4.93
C HIS A 216 8.83 -9.39 -6.04
N ASP A 217 10.13 -9.28 -5.76
CA ASP A 217 11.11 -8.77 -6.72
C ASP A 217 11.16 -9.61 -8.00
N GLY A 218 11.36 -8.96 -9.15
CA GLY A 218 11.38 -9.62 -10.45
C GLY A 218 12.46 -10.70 -10.57
N VAL A 219 13.62 -10.52 -9.94
CA VAL A 219 14.70 -11.53 -9.92
C VAL A 219 14.26 -12.80 -9.17
N LEU A 220 13.46 -12.66 -8.12
CA LEU A 220 12.89 -13.80 -7.41
C LEU A 220 11.81 -14.48 -8.26
N GLN A 221 10.92 -13.70 -8.85
CA GLN A 221 9.85 -14.22 -9.71
C GLN A 221 10.40 -15.00 -10.92
N ASP A 222 11.44 -14.49 -11.58
CA ASP A 222 12.11 -15.16 -12.70
C ASP A 222 12.74 -16.51 -12.31
N ARG A 223 12.97 -16.73 -11.01
CA ARG A 223 13.49 -17.99 -10.44
C ARG A 223 12.41 -18.87 -9.82
N GLY A 224 11.13 -18.49 -9.92
CA GLY A 224 10.03 -19.19 -9.26
C GLY A 224 10.06 -19.06 -7.73
N LEU A 225 10.73 -18.03 -7.21
CA LEU A 225 10.82 -17.69 -5.79
C LEU A 225 9.89 -16.52 -5.46
N SER A 226 9.67 -16.28 -4.16
CA SER A 226 8.92 -15.15 -3.66
C SER A 226 9.67 -14.47 -2.51
N ASN A 227 9.40 -13.18 -2.32
CA ASN A 227 9.81 -12.49 -1.09
C ASN A 227 8.95 -13.02 0.06
N TYR A 228 9.55 -13.83 0.93
CA TYR A 228 8.88 -14.39 2.09
C TYR A 228 8.75 -13.35 3.20
N TRP A 229 9.87 -12.75 3.63
CA TRP A 229 9.93 -11.84 4.76
C TRP A 229 9.16 -10.53 4.58
N GLY A 230 9.08 -10.02 3.35
CA GLY A 230 8.28 -8.82 3.06
C GLY A 230 9.00 -7.47 3.23
N TYR A 231 10.32 -7.44 3.49
CA TYR A 231 11.13 -6.21 3.51
C TYR A 231 11.33 -5.60 2.10
N ASN A 232 10.24 -5.27 1.42
CA ASN A 232 10.21 -4.66 0.09
C ASN A 232 8.89 -3.90 -0.11
N THR A 233 8.62 -2.95 0.78
CA THR A 233 7.33 -2.25 0.91
C THR A 233 7.04 -1.32 -0.27
N ILE A 234 5.77 -1.26 -0.66
CA ILE A 234 5.24 -0.29 -1.63
C ILE A 234 3.99 0.46 -1.13
N GLY A 235 3.18 -0.15 -0.25
CA GLY A 235 1.99 0.46 0.33
C GLY A 235 2.11 0.60 1.85
N PHE A 236 2.39 1.81 2.33
CA PHE A 236 2.65 2.07 3.76
C PHE A 236 1.41 2.07 4.65
N PHE A 237 0.20 2.05 4.08
CA PHE A 237 -1.07 2.08 4.81
C PHE A 237 -1.89 0.80 4.61
N ALA A 238 -1.45 -0.10 3.74
CA ALA A 238 -2.19 -1.30 3.40
C ALA A 238 -1.55 -2.53 4.05
N PRO A 239 -2.30 -3.34 4.81
CA PRO A 239 -1.88 -4.69 5.15
C PRO A 239 -1.62 -5.50 3.88
N HIS A 240 -0.56 -6.32 3.89
CA HIS A 240 -0.17 -7.12 2.74
C HIS A 240 -1.28 -8.09 2.37
N ASN A 241 -1.74 -7.98 1.13
CA ASN A 241 -2.89 -8.71 0.62
C ASN A 241 -2.67 -10.24 0.56
N GLY A 242 -1.43 -10.71 0.41
CA GLY A 242 -1.08 -12.13 0.42
C GLY A 242 -1.20 -12.82 1.78
N TYR A 243 -1.49 -12.08 2.85
CA TYR A 243 -1.76 -12.60 4.19
C TYR A 243 -3.24 -12.55 4.58
N ALA A 244 -4.14 -12.13 3.69
CA ALA A 244 -5.59 -12.17 3.94
C ALA A 244 -6.20 -13.50 3.47
N ALA A 245 -7.14 -14.03 4.24
CA ALA A 245 -7.96 -15.19 3.87
C ALA A 245 -9.23 -14.80 3.10
N LEU A 246 -9.82 -13.64 3.43
CA LEU A 246 -11.19 -13.30 3.03
C LEU A 246 -11.30 -12.51 1.71
N GLY A 247 -10.17 -12.01 1.19
CA GLY A 247 -10.09 -11.27 -0.05
C GLY A 247 -9.27 -9.99 0.04
N THR A 248 -9.24 -9.25 -1.06
CA THR A 248 -8.32 -8.12 -1.30
C THR A 248 -9.05 -6.81 -1.61
N ARG A 249 -10.39 -6.80 -1.54
CA ARG A 249 -11.26 -5.66 -1.84
C ARG A 249 -11.55 -4.81 -0.58
N GLY A 250 -10.60 -4.76 0.35
CA GLY A 250 -10.72 -4.13 1.66
C GLY A 250 -10.83 -5.13 2.81
N GLN A 251 -11.10 -6.42 2.53
CA GLN A 251 -11.19 -7.45 3.57
C GLN A 251 -9.88 -7.63 4.33
N GLN A 252 -8.73 -7.43 3.68
CA GLN A 252 -7.42 -7.49 4.34
C GLN A 252 -7.30 -6.49 5.51
N VAL A 253 -7.97 -5.33 5.43
CA VAL A 253 -7.98 -4.33 6.50
C VAL A 253 -8.83 -4.83 7.67
N SER A 254 -10.06 -5.25 7.39
CA SER A 254 -10.96 -5.77 8.44
C SER A 254 -10.41 -7.04 9.10
N GLU A 255 -9.76 -7.92 8.33
CA GLU A 255 -9.13 -9.14 8.85
C GLU A 255 -7.94 -8.81 9.75
N PHE A 256 -7.11 -7.83 9.37
CA PHE A 256 -6.01 -7.35 10.20
C PHE A 256 -6.52 -6.73 11.52
N LYS A 257 -7.52 -5.84 11.45
CA LYS A 257 -8.12 -5.23 12.66
C LYS A 257 -8.73 -6.29 13.58
N SER A 258 -9.40 -7.30 13.01
CA SER A 258 -9.94 -8.43 13.78
C SER A 258 -8.84 -9.22 14.48
N MET A 259 -7.71 -9.47 13.81
CA MET A 259 -6.55 -10.12 14.42
C MET A 259 -6.00 -9.31 15.58
N VAL A 260 -5.81 -8.00 15.42
CA VAL A 260 -5.34 -7.12 16.51
C VAL A 260 -6.30 -7.16 17.69
N LYS A 261 -7.61 -7.00 17.46
CA LYS A 261 -8.64 -7.07 18.50
C LYS A 261 -8.58 -8.39 19.27
N THR A 262 -8.48 -9.53 18.58
CA THR A 262 -8.38 -10.85 19.23
C THR A 262 -7.10 -11.00 20.06
N LEU A 263 -5.97 -10.47 19.60
CA LEU A 263 -4.72 -10.50 20.37
C LEU A 263 -4.81 -9.61 21.61
N HIS A 264 -5.39 -8.42 21.50
CA HIS A 264 -5.62 -7.52 22.62
C HIS A 264 -6.57 -8.13 23.67
N GLU A 265 -7.64 -8.80 23.25
CA GLU A 265 -8.56 -9.53 24.14
C GLU A 265 -7.83 -10.62 24.94
N ALA A 266 -6.78 -11.23 24.36
CA ALA A 266 -5.89 -12.17 25.04
C ALA A 266 -4.78 -11.51 25.87
N GLY A 267 -4.73 -10.17 25.92
CA GLY A 267 -3.74 -9.39 26.64
C GLY A 267 -2.35 -9.38 25.98
N LEU A 268 -2.28 -9.62 24.67
CA LEU A 268 -1.07 -9.58 23.85
C LEU A 268 -0.98 -8.24 23.12
N GLU A 269 0.17 -7.57 23.22
CA GLU A 269 0.45 -6.37 22.42
C GLU A 269 0.88 -6.77 20.99
N VAL A 270 0.63 -5.89 20.03
CA VAL A 270 1.04 -6.07 18.63
C VAL A 270 2.07 -5.01 18.26
N ILE A 271 3.24 -5.45 17.85
CA ILE A 271 4.34 -4.61 17.36
C ILE A 271 4.53 -4.93 15.88
N LEU A 272 4.70 -3.91 15.04
CA LEU A 272 4.92 -4.09 13.61
C LEU A 272 6.37 -3.75 13.27
N ASP A 273 7.05 -4.66 12.59
CA ASP A 273 8.28 -4.32 11.87
C ASP A 273 7.91 -3.47 10.65
N VAL A 274 8.51 -2.27 10.57
CA VAL A 274 8.17 -1.24 9.59
C VAL A 274 9.38 -0.82 8.77
N VAL A 275 9.21 -0.80 7.45
CA VAL A 275 10.24 -0.39 6.49
C VAL A 275 9.87 0.95 5.89
N TYR A 276 10.49 2.04 6.36
CA TYR A 276 10.33 3.40 5.79
C TYR A 276 11.59 3.91 5.09
N ASN A 277 12.67 3.13 5.04
CA ASN A 277 13.96 3.59 4.53
C ASN A 277 14.10 3.45 2.99
N HIS A 278 13.40 2.49 2.36
CA HIS A 278 13.37 2.26 0.92
C HIS A 278 11.98 1.79 0.45
N THR A 279 11.80 1.66 -0.87
CA THR A 279 10.60 1.05 -1.45
C THR A 279 10.93 -0.05 -2.46
N ALA A 280 9.90 -0.80 -2.84
CA ALA A 280 9.95 -1.86 -3.85
C ALA A 280 10.28 -1.42 -5.29
N GLU A 281 10.40 -0.12 -5.54
CA GLU A 281 10.72 0.38 -6.88
C GLU A 281 12.21 0.26 -7.22
N GLY A 282 13.06 -0.10 -6.26
CA GLY A 282 14.50 -0.30 -6.47
C GLY A 282 15.20 0.94 -7.06
N ASN A 283 16.29 0.73 -7.80
CA ASN A 283 17.08 1.79 -8.43
C ASN A 283 16.50 2.25 -9.78
N GLU A 284 17.24 2.99 -10.60
CA GLU A 284 16.80 3.53 -11.90
C GLU A 284 16.33 2.47 -12.90
N LYS A 285 16.71 1.20 -12.71
CA LYS A 285 16.32 0.06 -13.56
C LYS A 285 15.14 -0.73 -13.01
N GLY A 286 14.71 -0.43 -11.78
CA GLY A 286 13.54 -1.04 -11.16
C GLY A 286 12.23 -0.58 -11.81
N PRO A 287 11.10 -1.16 -11.36
CA PRO A 287 9.79 -0.86 -11.92
C PRO A 287 9.29 0.53 -11.52
N THR A 288 8.33 1.04 -12.28
CA THR A 288 7.55 2.25 -11.97
C THR A 288 6.15 1.80 -11.54
N LEU A 289 5.92 1.79 -10.24
CA LEU A 289 4.73 1.27 -9.57
C LEU A 289 3.94 2.36 -8.84
N SER A 290 4.61 3.36 -8.27
CA SER A 290 3.98 4.39 -7.43
C SER A 290 4.84 5.67 -7.42
N PHE A 291 5.61 5.89 -6.34
CA PHE A 291 6.36 7.08 -6.01
C PHE A 291 7.18 7.65 -7.17
N ARG A 292 7.90 6.79 -7.91
CA ARG A 292 8.74 7.17 -9.06
C ARG A 292 7.93 7.86 -10.16
N GLY A 293 6.75 7.34 -10.47
CA GLY A 293 5.89 7.90 -11.51
C GLY A 293 5.13 9.15 -11.05
N ILE A 294 4.89 9.27 -9.74
CA ILE A 294 4.14 10.38 -9.13
C ILE A 294 5.02 11.60 -8.97
N ASP A 295 6.14 11.48 -8.27
CA ASP A 295 7.08 12.58 -8.05
C ASP A 295 8.47 12.06 -7.59
N ASN A 296 9.24 11.55 -8.54
CA ASN A 296 10.48 10.85 -8.25
C ASN A 296 11.48 11.65 -7.39
N ALA A 297 11.67 12.93 -7.70
CA ALA A 297 12.66 13.78 -7.03
C ALA A 297 12.21 14.21 -5.63
N SER A 298 10.89 14.26 -5.39
CA SER A 298 10.34 14.54 -4.06
C SER A 298 10.40 13.32 -3.14
N TYR A 299 10.15 12.11 -3.67
CA TYR A 299 10.13 10.89 -2.87
C TYR A 299 11.50 10.27 -2.61
N TYR A 300 12.47 10.39 -3.54
CA TYR A 300 13.74 9.66 -3.45
C TYR A 300 14.96 10.55 -3.31
N ARG A 301 15.94 10.02 -2.58
CA ARG A 301 17.29 10.58 -2.56
C ARG A 301 17.98 10.27 -3.89
N LEU A 302 18.36 11.31 -4.62
CA LEU A 302 19.12 11.21 -5.87
C LEU A 302 20.59 11.58 -5.62
N VAL A 303 21.49 11.08 -6.46
CA VAL A 303 22.93 11.35 -6.34
C VAL A 303 23.23 12.79 -6.77
N ASP A 304 23.83 13.60 -5.90
CA ASP A 304 24.18 14.99 -6.22
C ASP A 304 25.09 15.09 -7.45
N GLY A 305 24.68 15.88 -8.44
CA GLY A 305 25.38 16.03 -9.72
C GLY A 305 25.10 14.90 -10.73
N ASP A 306 24.35 13.87 -10.36
CA ASP A 306 23.94 12.76 -11.22
C ASP A 306 22.51 12.28 -10.87
N TRP A 307 21.55 13.18 -11.00
CA TRP A 307 20.16 12.99 -10.53
C TRP A 307 19.37 11.90 -11.27
N GLN A 308 19.95 11.27 -12.29
CA GLN A 308 19.35 10.07 -12.89
C GLN A 308 19.48 8.84 -11.98
N HIS A 309 20.47 8.82 -11.07
CA HIS A 309 20.76 7.70 -10.18
C HIS A 309 20.28 7.95 -8.76
N TYR A 310 19.97 6.85 -8.07
CA TYR A 310 19.45 6.86 -6.70
C TYR A 310 20.60 6.75 -5.71
N TYR A 311 20.55 7.56 -4.65
CA TYR A 311 21.49 7.46 -3.55
C TYR A 311 21.01 6.38 -2.58
N ASP A 312 21.65 5.21 -2.66
CA ASP A 312 21.28 4.02 -1.90
C ASP A 312 22.11 3.88 -0.62
N THR A 313 21.45 4.02 0.52
CA THR A 313 22.01 3.76 1.86
C THR A 313 21.46 2.49 2.52
N THR A 314 20.54 1.80 1.86
CA THR A 314 19.83 0.62 2.39
C THR A 314 20.33 -0.67 1.77
N GLY A 315 21.02 -0.60 0.63
CA GLY A 315 21.45 -1.75 -0.17
C GLY A 315 20.32 -2.37 -1.00
N THR A 316 19.22 -1.64 -1.20
CA THR A 316 17.99 -2.12 -1.88
C THR A 316 17.65 -1.32 -3.15
N GLY A 317 18.56 -0.46 -3.58
CA GLY A 317 18.49 0.30 -4.83
C GLY A 317 18.01 1.74 -4.69
N ASN A 318 17.30 2.10 -3.61
CA ASN A 318 16.88 3.48 -3.35
C ASN A 318 16.86 3.80 -1.86
N SER A 319 16.73 5.08 -1.53
CA SER A 319 16.41 5.53 -0.19
C SER A 319 15.39 6.66 -0.24
N LEU A 320 14.37 6.61 0.63
CA LEU A 320 13.36 7.66 0.71
C LEU A 320 13.96 9.00 1.18
N LEU A 321 13.48 10.11 0.62
CA LEU A 321 13.91 11.47 0.95
C LEU A 321 13.16 12.00 2.18
N MET A 322 13.46 11.46 3.36
CA MET A 322 12.75 11.78 4.61
C MET A 322 12.78 13.26 5.03
N ARG A 323 13.68 14.07 4.47
CA ARG A 323 13.73 15.53 4.72
C ARG A 323 12.70 16.32 3.91
N HIS A 324 12.08 15.70 2.90
CA HIS A 324 11.02 16.32 2.11
C HIS A 324 9.74 16.41 2.96
N PRO A 325 9.07 17.57 3.07
CA PRO A 325 7.90 17.72 3.95
C PRO A 325 6.81 16.69 3.72
N TYR A 326 6.45 16.40 2.45
CA TYR A 326 5.42 15.41 2.13
C TYR A 326 5.85 13.95 2.35
N VAL A 327 7.16 13.65 2.30
CA VAL A 327 7.66 12.30 2.63
C VAL A 327 7.70 12.10 4.14
N LEU A 328 8.10 13.13 4.89
CA LEU A 328 7.98 13.12 6.35
C LEU A 328 6.52 12.98 6.77
N GLN A 329 5.62 13.72 6.13
CA GLN A 329 4.18 13.61 6.36
C GLN A 329 3.67 12.20 6.06
N LEU A 330 4.02 11.61 4.91
CA LEU A 330 3.67 10.22 4.55
C LEU A 330 4.03 9.23 5.67
N ILE A 331 5.27 9.31 6.18
CA ILE A 331 5.76 8.42 7.24
C ILE A 331 4.99 8.66 8.55
N MET A 332 4.83 9.93 8.95
CA MET A 332 4.14 10.28 10.19
C MET A 332 2.65 9.93 10.15
N ASP A 333 2.00 10.11 9.00
CA ASP A 333 0.60 9.75 8.79
C ASP A 333 0.42 8.24 8.78
N SER A 334 1.34 7.48 8.17
CA SER A 334 1.35 6.02 8.21
C SER A 334 1.50 5.51 9.64
N LEU A 335 2.45 6.04 10.42
CA LEU A 335 2.62 5.68 11.83
C LEU A 335 1.35 5.97 12.65
N ARG A 336 0.71 7.14 12.44
CA ARG A 336 -0.55 7.46 13.13
C ARG A 336 -1.66 6.52 12.70
N TYR A 337 -1.80 6.26 11.40
CA TYR A 337 -2.81 5.37 10.84
C TYR A 337 -2.77 4.00 11.51
N TRP A 338 -1.61 3.35 11.57
CA TRP A 338 -1.46 2.02 12.18
C TRP A 338 -1.71 2.00 13.71
N VAL A 339 -1.64 3.15 14.37
CA VAL A 339 -1.91 3.28 15.81
C VAL A 339 -3.38 3.60 16.09
N THR A 340 -4.03 4.41 15.26
CA THR A 340 -5.37 4.94 15.55
C THR A 340 -6.50 4.25 14.82
N GLU A 341 -6.23 3.49 13.76
CA GLU A 341 -7.26 2.93 12.88
C GLU A 341 -7.52 1.43 13.05
#